data_AF-A0A838HGK5-F1
#
_entry.id   AF-A0A838HGK5-F1
#
_cell.length_a   1.000
_cell.length_b   1.000
_cell.length_c   1.000
_cell.angle_alpha   90.00
_cell.angle_beta   90.00
_cell.angle_gamma   90.00
#
_symmetry.space_group_name_H-M   'P 1'
#
loop_
_entity.id
_entity.type
_entity.pdbx_description
1 polymer ?
#
loop_
_entity_poly.entity_id
_entity_poly.type
_entity_poly.pdbx_seq_one_letter_code
_entity_poly.pdbx_strand_id
1 'polypeptide(L)'
;MESRQTFAFTEADLAAYERGLAKEIQLVRAAQERALSAATPQERAAAAQSQWEDQTAPEAARAVGHPPDRYRRTREAVNRVLQTLDFQGKIEGPMQLDTTLASPEMRQRLTIDPFSELAPASASALRARLGRLVPIWVEYVTLTAVAG
;
A
#
# COMPACT_ATOMS: atom_id res chain seq x y z
N MET A 1 -16.82 15.58 21.80
CA MET A 1 -16.38 14.82 20.62
C MET A 1 -15.05 15.41 20.18
N GLU A 2 -13.94 14.75 20.50
CA GLU A 2 -12.64 15.17 19.94
C GLU A 2 -12.66 14.90 18.45
N SER A 3 -12.54 15.96 17.66
CA SER A 3 -12.34 15.87 16.22
C SER A 3 -11.04 15.10 15.97
N ARG A 4 -11.14 13.81 15.65
CA ARG A 4 -9.99 13.09 15.07
C ARG A 4 -9.62 13.84 13.79
N GLN A 5 -8.54 14.62 13.82
CA GLN A 5 -8.02 15.24 12.62
C GLN A 5 -7.69 14.14 11.62
N THR A 6 -8.41 14.12 10.50
CA THR A 6 -8.06 13.31 9.35
C THR A 6 -6.62 13.62 8.95
N PHE A 7 -5.79 12.58 8.84
CA PHE A 7 -4.41 12.75 8.38
C PHE A 7 -4.40 13.37 6.98
N ALA A 8 -3.73 14.51 6.85
CA ALA A 8 -3.55 15.20 5.57
C ALA A 8 -2.14 14.93 5.03
N PHE A 9 -2.07 14.50 3.77
CA PHE A 9 -0.84 14.31 3.03
C PHE A 9 -0.78 15.28 1.85
N THR A 10 0.43 15.56 1.41
CA THR A 10 0.74 16.52 0.35
C THR A 10 1.16 15.81 -0.92
N GLU A 11 1.35 16.57 -1.99
CA GLU A 11 1.97 16.06 -3.22
C GLU A 11 3.39 15.51 -3.03
N ALA A 12 4.16 16.09 -2.12
CA ALA A 12 5.50 15.61 -1.79
C ALA A 12 5.42 14.24 -1.10
N ASP A 13 4.42 14.04 -0.25
CA ASP A 13 4.16 12.75 0.40
C ASP A 13 3.75 11.69 -0.63
N LEU A 14 2.91 12.05 -1.62
CA LEU A 14 2.57 11.15 -2.73
C LEU A 14 3.77 10.81 -3.62
N ALA A 15 4.67 11.77 -3.87
CA ALA A 15 5.89 11.51 -4.62
C ALA A 15 6.87 10.61 -3.83
N ALA A 16 6.89 10.73 -2.51
CA ALA A 16 7.64 9.84 -1.64
C ALA A 16 7.00 8.44 -1.61
N TYR A 17 5.68 8.35 -1.51
CA TYR A 17 4.94 7.09 -1.60
C TYR A 17 5.23 6.35 -2.91
N GLU A 18 5.16 7.02 -4.07
CA GLU A 18 5.45 6.39 -5.36
C GLU A 18 6.87 5.79 -5.42
N ARG A 19 7.89 6.59 -5.09
CA ARG A 19 9.29 6.13 -5.11
C ARG A 19 9.56 5.08 -4.03
N GLY A 20 8.91 5.23 -2.87
CA GLY A 20 9.05 4.31 -1.74
C GLY A 20 8.45 2.96 -2.05
N LEU A 21 7.27 2.91 -2.67
CA LEU A 21 6.63 1.65 -3.05
C LEU A 21 7.44 0.91 -4.12
N ALA A 22 8.03 1.64 -5.07
CA ALA A 22 9.00 1.07 -6.02
C ALA A 22 10.18 0.40 -5.29
N LYS A 23 10.66 1.04 -4.22
CA LYS A 23 11.75 0.52 -3.42
C LYS A 23 11.31 -0.68 -2.57
N GLU A 24 10.11 -0.66 -1.98
CA GLU A 24 9.52 -1.80 -1.28
C GLU A 24 9.47 -3.04 -2.21
N ILE A 25 9.00 -2.88 -3.45
CA ILE A 25 8.98 -3.96 -4.46
C ILE A 25 10.38 -4.57 -4.67
N GLN A 26 11.41 -3.74 -4.81
CA GLN A 26 12.79 -4.20 -4.96
C GLN A 26 13.26 -4.99 -3.73
N LEU A 27 12.95 -4.50 -2.53
CA LEU A 27 13.34 -5.14 -1.27
C LEU A 27 12.65 -6.49 -1.10
N VAL A 28 11.35 -6.58 -1.41
CA VAL A 28 10.59 -7.82 -1.39
C VAL A 28 11.16 -8.84 -2.37
N ARG A 29 11.44 -8.44 -3.62
CA ARG A 29 12.07 -9.34 -4.62
C ARG A 29 13.42 -9.86 -4.16
N ALA A 30 14.28 -9.00 -3.63
CA ALA A 30 15.58 -9.40 -3.10
C ALA A 30 15.47 -10.33 -1.88
N ALA A 31 14.46 -10.13 -1.04
CA ALA A 31 14.17 -11.03 0.08
C ALA A 31 13.69 -12.41 -0.41
N GLN A 32 12.81 -12.45 -1.40
CA GLN A 32 12.34 -13.70 -2.01
C GLN A 32 13.48 -14.48 -2.69
N GLU A 33 14.34 -13.81 -3.44
CA GLU A 33 15.52 -14.44 -4.06
C GLU A 33 16.48 -15.03 -3.02
N ARG A 34 16.72 -14.30 -1.92
CA ARG A 34 17.50 -14.82 -0.78
C ARG A 34 16.84 -16.03 -0.13
N ALA A 35 15.51 -16.04 0.01
CA ALA A 35 14.79 -17.17 0.57
C ALA A 35 14.90 -18.43 -0.31
N LEU A 36 14.84 -18.25 -1.64
CA LEU A 36 14.96 -19.34 -2.62
C LEU A 36 16.38 -19.93 -2.67
N SER A 37 17.40 -19.10 -2.49
CA SER A 37 18.81 -19.50 -2.52
C SER A 37 19.39 -19.89 -1.15
N ALA A 38 18.61 -19.78 -0.07
CA ALA A 38 19.04 -20.09 1.30
C ALA A 38 19.42 -21.57 1.47
N ALA A 39 20.62 -21.81 2.01
CA ALA A 39 21.15 -23.15 2.27
C ALA A 39 20.51 -23.80 3.50
N THR A 40 20.00 -22.98 4.43
CA THR A 40 19.41 -23.45 5.69
C THR A 40 17.96 -22.99 5.87
N PRO A 41 17.15 -23.74 6.64
CA PRO A 41 15.81 -23.28 7.04
C PRO A 41 15.82 -21.94 7.79
N GLN A 42 16.85 -21.67 8.59
CA GLN A 42 16.99 -20.44 9.37
C GLN A 42 17.22 -19.23 8.47
N GLU A 43 18.11 -19.34 7.49
CA GLU A 43 18.34 -18.29 6.49
C GLU A 43 17.08 -18.02 5.65
N ARG A 44 16.35 -19.09 5.29
CA ARG A 44 15.08 -18.97 4.56
C ARG A 44 14.04 -18.22 5.38
N ALA A 45 13.91 -18.53 6.68
CA ALA A 45 12.99 -17.84 7.57
C ALA A 45 13.35 -16.36 7.76
N ALA A 46 14.63 -16.04 7.93
CA ALA A 46 15.11 -14.66 8.05
C ALA A 46 14.88 -13.85 6.76
N ALA A 47 15.12 -14.46 5.59
CA ALA A 47 14.80 -13.87 4.31
C ALA A 47 13.29 -13.66 4.13
N ALA A 48 12.47 -14.63 4.56
CA ALA A 48 11.02 -14.49 4.51
C ALA A 48 10.49 -13.35 5.39
N GLN A 49 11.07 -13.14 6.59
CA GLN A 49 10.73 -11.99 7.44
C GLN A 49 11.17 -10.65 6.83
N SER A 50 12.29 -10.63 6.11
CA SER A 50 12.81 -9.42 5.46
C SER A 50 11.88 -8.84 4.38
N GLN A 51 10.90 -9.62 3.91
CA GLN A 51 9.93 -9.18 2.91
C GLN A 51 8.69 -8.51 3.53
N TRP A 52 8.55 -8.54 4.87
CA TRP A 52 7.39 -7.97 5.55
C TRP A 52 7.36 -6.45 5.46
N GLU A 53 6.15 -5.88 5.48
CA GLU A 53 5.93 -4.43 5.40
C GLU A 53 6.67 -3.68 6.51
N ASP A 54 6.71 -4.23 7.72
CA ASP A 54 7.37 -3.63 8.87
C ASP A 54 8.91 -3.56 8.73
N GLN A 55 9.49 -4.36 7.83
CA GLN A 55 10.90 -4.29 7.44
C GLN A 55 11.10 -3.37 6.24
N THR A 56 10.30 -3.56 5.18
CA THR A 56 10.51 -2.92 3.88
C THR A 56 10.08 -1.45 3.84
N ALA A 57 8.96 -1.08 4.47
CA ALA A 57 8.45 0.29 4.47
C ALA A 57 9.41 1.29 5.15
N PRO A 58 9.96 1.05 6.36
CA PRO A 58 10.91 2.00 6.96
C PRO A 58 12.24 2.08 6.19
N GLU A 59 12.70 1.00 5.58
CA GLU A 59 13.89 1.02 4.74
C GLU A 59 13.67 1.82 3.45
N ALA A 60 12.54 1.57 2.77
CA ALA A 60 12.15 2.32 1.57
C ALA A 60 12.00 3.82 1.85
N ALA A 61 11.37 4.18 2.97
CA ALA A 61 11.24 5.58 3.41
C ALA A 61 12.60 6.26 3.55
N ARG A 62 13.55 5.62 4.22
CA ARG A 62 14.93 6.14 4.38
C ARG A 62 15.62 6.28 3.03
N ALA A 63 15.50 5.29 2.14
CA ALA A 63 16.13 5.29 0.83
C ALA A 63 15.64 6.43 -0.08
N VAL A 64 14.39 6.86 0.05
CA VAL A 64 13.82 7.98 -0.73
C VAL A 64 13.93 9.34 -0.02
N GLY A 65 14.60 9.38 1.13
CA GLY A 65 14.83 10.59 1.92
C GLY A 65 13.56 11.11 2.62
N HIS A 66 12.62 10.23 3.00
CA HIS A 66 11.36 10.60 3.64
C HIS A 66 11.27 10.07 5.09
N PRO A 67 10.66 10.82 6.03
CA PRO A 67 10.51 10.35 7.42
C PRO A 67 9.67 9.06 7.50
N PRO A 68 10.15 7.99 8.16
CA PRO A 68 9.45 6.69 8.20
C PRO A 68 8.02 6.76 8.71
N ASP A 69 7.75 7.51 9.79
CA ASP A 69 6.39 7.63 10.32
C ASP A 69 5.44 8.36 9.37
N ARG A 70 5.93 9.38 8.66
CA ARG A 70 5.13 10.14 7.68
C ARG A 70 4.87 9.31 6.43
N TYR A 71 5.87 8.55 5.99
CA TYR A 71 5.74 7.56 4.93
C TYR A 71 4.65 6.55 5.27
N ARG A 72 4.74 5.91 6.44
CA ARG A 72 3.79 4.89 6.89
C ARG A 72 2.35 5.43 6.88
N ARG A 73 2.10 6.60 7.48
CA ARG A 73 0.76 7.20 7.51
C ARG A 73 0.22 7.55 6.13
N THR A 74 1.08 8.00 5.22
CA THR A 74 0.72 8.29 3.82
C THR A 74 0.38 7.00 3.09
N ARG A 75 1.23 5.98 3.24
CA ARG A 75 1.04 4.65 2.67
C ARG A 75 -0.26 4.02 3.14
N GLU A 76 -0.56 4.03 4.43
CA GLU A 76 -1.81 3.53 5.01
C GLU A 76 -3.04 4.24 4.41
N ALA A 77 -3.01 5.58 4.33
CA ALA A 77 -4.12 6.37 3.80
C ALA A 77 -4.33 6.11 2.30
N VAL A 78 -3.26 6.09 1.51
CA VAL A 78 -3.33 5.83 0.06
C VAL A 78 -3.77 4.39 -0.20
N ASN A 79 -3.19 3.40 0.48
CA ASN A 79 -3.54 1.99 0.31
C ASN A 79 -4.99 1.72 0.65
N ARG A 80 -5.54 2.34 1.70
CA ARG A 80 -6.97 2.20 2.03
C ARG A 80 -7.87 2.66 0.89
N VAL A 81 -7.53 3.76 0.24
CA VAL A 81 -8.28 4.28 -0.90
C VAL A 81 -8.16 3.32 -2.09
N LEU A 82 -6.92 2.93 -2.45
CA LEU A 82 -6.69 2.04 -3.58
C LEU A 82 -7.36 0.67 -3.39
N GLN A 83 -7.26 0.07 -2.20
CA GLN A 83 -7.95 -1.18 -1.88
C GLN A 83 -9.47 -1.05 -2.02
N THR A 84 -10.06 0.04 -1.51
CA THR A 84 -11.50 0.26 -1.64
C THR A 84 -11.90 0.43 -3.10
N LEU A 85 -11.12 1.17 -3.90
CA LEU A 85 -11.36 1.32 -5.34
C LEU A 85 -11.24 -0.01 -6.09
N ASP A 86 -10.28 -0.86 -5.73
CA ASP A 86 -10.09 -2.19 -6.33
C ASP A 86 -11.28 -3.11 -6.00
N PHE A 87 -11.68 -3.18 -4.72
CA PHE A 87 -12.86 -3.93 -4.31
C PHE A 87 -14.17 -3.41 -4.96
N GLN A 88 -14.25 -2.12 -5.28
CA GLN A 88 -15.36 -1.51 -6.02
C GLN A 88 -15.29 -1.74 -7.55
N GLY A 89 -14.22 -2.35 -8.07
CA GLY A 89 -13.97 -2.51 -9.49
C GLY A 89 -13.73 -1.19 -10.23
N LYS A 90 -13.30 -0.13 -9.52
CA LYS A 90 -13.01 1.20 -10.09
C LYS A 90 -11.58 1.35 -10.59
N ILE A 91 -10.69 0.47 -10.16
CA ILE A 91 -9.33 0.30 -10.70
C ILE A 91 -9.12 -1.17 -11.02
N GLU A 92 -8.27 -1.45 -12.00
CA GLU A 92 -7.87 -2.83 -12.32
C GLU A 92 -6.83 -3.31 -11.32
N GLY A 93 -7.27 -3.91 -10.21
CA GLY A 93 -6.38 -4.52 -9.22
C GLY A 93 -6.68 -6.00 -8.96
N PRO A 94 -5.84 -6.65 -8.14
CA PRO A 94 -5.90 -8.10 -7.92
C PRO A 94 -6.96 -8.52 -6.90
N MET A 95 -7.60 -7.57 -6.19
CA MET A 95 -8.50 -7.86 -5.08
C MET A 95 -9.99 -7.82 -5.45
N GLN A 96 -10.35 -7.80 -6.75
CA GLN A 96 -11.75 -7.76 -7.18
C GLN A 96 -12.60 -8.77 -6.42
N LEU A 97 -13.56 -8.26 -5.64
CA LEU A 97 -14.40 -9.07 -4.79
C LEU A 97 -15.68 -9.44 -5.54
N ASP A 98 -16.09 -10.71 -5.46
CA ASP A 98 -17.48 -11.03 -5.76
C ASP A 98 -18.38 -10.42 -4.67
N THR A 99 -18.97 -9.27 -4.98
CA THR A 99 -19.83 -8.52 -4.07
C THR A 99 -21.06 -9.28 -3.60
N THR A 100 -21.43 -10.39 -4.26
CA THR A 100 -22.53 -11.26 -3.82
C THR A 100 -22.21 -12.03 -2.54
N LEU A 101 -20.92 -12.27 -2.26
CA LEU A 101 -20.42 -12.96 -1.06
C LEU A 101 -19.91 -12.00 0.02
N ALA A 102 -19.92 -10.69 -0.23
CA ALA A 102 -19.48 -9.68 0.73
C ALA A 102 -20.38 -9.66 1.98
N SER A 103 -19.76 -9.54 3.16
CA SER A 103 -20.49 -9.27 4.40
C SER A 103 -21.24 -7.92 4.31
N PRO A 104 -22.32 -7.72 5.09
CA PRO A 104 -23.05 -6.44 5.08
C PRO A 104 -22.16 -5.23 5.39
N GLU A 105 -21.21 -5.39 6.31
CA GLU A 105 -20.23 -4.36 6.66
C GLU A 105 -19.28 -4.05 5.49
N MET A 106 -18.81 -5.07 4.77
CA MET A 106 -18.01 -4.86 3.56
C MET A 106 -18.83 -4.16 2.49
N ARG A 107 -20.09 -4.55 2.26
CA ARG A 107 -20.96 -3.86 1.29
C ARG A 107 -21.13 -2.38 1.65
N GLN A 108 -21.38 -2.07 2.92
CA GLN A 108 -21.52 -0.68 3.36
C GLN A 108 -20.24 0.12 3.10
N ARG A 109 -19.07 -0.42 3.44
CA ARG A 109 -17.78 0.21 3.13
C ARG A 109 -17.59 0.43 1.62
N LEU A 110 -18.00 -0.52 0.80
CA LEU A 110 -17.88 -0.46 -0.66
C LEU A 110 -18.91 0.46 -1.33
N THR A 111 -19.90 0.98 -0.60
CA THR A 111 -20.82 2.02 -1.13
C THR A 111 -20.34 3.45 -0.91
N ILE A 112 -19.31 3.65 -0.09
CA ILE A 112 -18.80 4.99 0.28
C ILE A 112 -17.75 5.44 -0.74
N ASP A 113 -17.69 6.76 -1.02
CA ASP A 113 -16.57 7.36 -1.75
C ASP A 113 -15.32 7.32 -0.86
N PRO A 114 -14.29 6.51 -1.16
CA PRO A 114 -13.09 6.40 -0.31
C PRO A 114 -12.31 7.72 -0.21
N PHE A 115 -12.50 8.65 -1.14
CA PHE A 115 -11.88 9.97 -1.06
C PHE A 115 -12.57 10.91 -0.06
N SER A 116 -13.81 10.62 0.34
CA SER A 116 -14.55 11.44 1.32
C SER A 116 -13.97 11.37 2.73
N GLU A 117 -13.20 10.31 3.03
CA GLU A 117 -12.48 10.14 4.29
C GLU A 117 -11.18 10.95 4.36
N LEU A 118 -10.75 11.57 3.25
CA LEU A 118 -9.52 12.35 3.17
C LEU A 118 -9.78 13.85 3.31
N ALA A 119 -8.77 14.60 3.76
CA ALA A 119 -8.78 16.05 3.62
C ALA A 119 -8.92 16.45 2.14
N PRO A 120 -9.68 17.52 1.78
CA PRO A 120 -9.96 17.85 0.38
C PRO A 120 -8.73 17.99 -0.51
N ALA A 121 -7.65 18.60 -0.01
CA ALA A 121 -6.39 18.74 -0.73
C ALA A 121 -5.72 17.38 -1.00
N SER A 122 -5.67 16.49 0.01
CA SER A 122 -5.16 15.13 -0.13
C SER A 122 -5.95 14.33 -1.17
N ALA A 123 -7.28 14.45 -1.12
CA ALA A 123 -8.19 13.78 -2.04
C ALA A 123 -7.98 14.22 -3.49
N SER A 124 -7.84 15.53 -3.70
CA SER A 124 -7.54 16.11 -5.01
C SER A 124 -6.17 15.66 -5.55
N ALA A 125 -5.13 15.73 -4.71
CA ALA A 125 -3.78 15.31 -5.07
C ALA A 125 -3.71 13.81 -5.42
N LEU A 126 -4.43 12.96 -4.67
CA LEU A 126 -4.47 11.52 -4.95
C LEU A 126 -5.20 11.21 -6.26
N ARG A 127 -6.37 11.84 -6.50
CA ARG A 127 -7.12 11.67 -7.77
C ARG A 127 -6.25 12.00 -8.98
N ALA A 128 -5.48 13.09 -8.91
CA ALA A 128 -4.60 13.53 -9.99
C ALA A 128 -3.45 12.54 -10.28
N ARG A 129 -3.11 11.64 -9.35
CA ARG A 129 -1.97 10.71 -9.46
C ARG A 129 -2.36 9.24 -9.59
N LEU A 130 -3.65 8.90 -9.57
CA LEU A 130 -4.12 7.52 -9.66
C LEU A 130 -3.51 6.76 -10.84
N GLY A 131 -3.45 7.36 -12.03
CA GLY A 131 -2.91 6.70 -13.23
C GLY A 131 -1.45 6.26 -13.09
N ARG A 132 -0.66 6.90 -12.22
CA ARG A 132 0.73 6.50 -11.92
C ARG A 132 0.82 5.56 -10.73
N LEU A 133 -0.01 5.78 -9.71
CA LEU A 133 0.05 5.03 -8.46
C LEU A 133 -0.61 3.65 -8.53
N VAL A 134 -1.64 3.49 -9.37
CA VAL A 134 -2.37 2.22 -9.49
C VAL A 134 -1.47 1.09 -9.99
N PRO A 135 -0.73 1.21 -11.12
CA PRO A 135 0.10 0.11 -11.61
C PRO A 135 1.15 -0.37 -10.61
N ILE A 136 1.83 0.56 -9.94
CA ILE A 136 2.87 0.24 -8.95
C ILE A 136 2.29 -0.38 -7.68
N TRP A 137 1.10 0.07 -7.27
CA TRP A 137 0.39 -0.53 -6.14
C TRP A 137 -0.07 -1.95 -6.46
N VAL A 138 -0.61 -2.19 -7.66
CA VAL A 138 -0.99 -3.53 -8.13
C VAL A 138 0.22 -4.46 -8.13
N GLU A 139 1.36 -4.02 -8.67
CA GLU A 139 2.61 -4.80 -8.65
C GLU A 139 3.01 -5.18 -7.22
N TYR A 140 2.99 -4.23 -6.29
CA TYR A 140 3.29 -4.49 -4.89
C TYR A 140 2.33 -5.50 -4.26
N VAL A 141 1.02 -5.34 -4.46
CA VAL A 141 0.00 -6.23 -3.88
C VAL A 141 0.12 -7.64 -4.45
N THR A 142 0.27 -7.79 -5.77
CA THR A 142 0.47 -9.10 -6.40
C THR A 142 1.73 -9.78 -5.88
N LEU A 143 2.83 -9.03 -5.72
CA LEU A 143 4.09 -9.56 -5.23
C LEU A 143 4.00 -10.04 -3.77
N THR A 144 3.22 -9.36 -2.94
CA THR A 144 3.12 -9.65 -1.50
C THR A 144 1.97 -10.59 -1.14
N ALA A 145 0.98 -10.77 -2.02
CA ALA A 145 -0.11 -11.72 -1.84
C ALA A 145 0.36 -13.18 -1.79
N VAL A 146 1.47 -13.51 -2.46
CA VAL A 146 2.04 -14.88 -2.53
C VAL A 146 2.87 -15.24 -1.29
N ALA A 147 3.14 -14.26 -0.42
CA ALA A 147 4.05 -14.40 0.72
C ALA A 147 3.33 -14.53 2.07
N GLY A 148 1.99 -14.55 2.07
CA GLY A 148 1.13 -14.69 3.25
C GLY A 148 0.71 -16.12 3.52
#